data_AF-A0A941EIV4-F1
#
_entry.id   AF-A0A941EIV4-F1
#
_cell.length_a   1.000
_cell.length_b   1.000
_cell.length_c   1.000
_cell.angle_alpha   90.00
_cell.angle_beta   90.00
_cell.angle_gamma   90.00
#
_symmetry.space_group_name_H-M   'P 1'
#
loop_
_entity.id
_entity.type
_entity.pdbx_description
1 polymer ?
#
loop_
_entity_poly.entity_id
_entity_poly.type
_entity_poly.pdbx_seq_one_letter_code
_entity_poly.pdbx_strand_id
1 'polypeptide(L)'
;VPHLVSEPATDLLPESVAEAATDPLVSLRLVPGPLVVDTGSQQALWGRESVPDRVGRAAERVQALLGHDGVTLLHLTGGRDPAARIARAPWGEKPPADVAADPGAPWPGSVPEPAPPLLPEDQPPVLLLDAKGAHVEVSGRARLSARPAVLVLGGSPLQVAAWAGPWPYHEQPWRPVTSRRRARLQVSTDDGRAFLLALEHGAWRVEGVYR
;
A
#
# COMPACT_ATOMS: atom_id res chain seq x y z
N VAL A 1 -16.86 -78.47 6.88
CA VAL A 1 -15.44 -78.57 7.30
C VAL A 1 -14.81 -77.20 7.09
N PRO A 2 -14.12 -76.67 8.12
CA PRO A 2 -13.92 -75.24 8.43
C PRO A 2 -12.56 -74.76 7.87
N HIS A 3 -12.15 -73.49 7.91
CA HIS A 3 -11.75 -72.79 9.13
C HIS A 3 -11.53 -71.27 8.90
N LEU A 4 -12.17 -70.49 9.79
CA LEU A 4 -11.69 -69.22 10.35
C LEU A 4 -10.38 -69.43 11.13
N VAL A 5 -9.47 -68.45 11.12
CA VAL A 5 -8.66 -67.91 12.26
C VAL A 5 -8.06 -66.55 11.79
N SER A 6 -8.58 -65.39 12.23
CA SER A 6 -8.19 -64.51 13.36
C SER A 6 -6.97 -63.60 13.14
N GLU A 7 -7.17 -62.29 13.33
CA GLU A 7 -6.15 -61.27 13.63
C GLU A 7 -5.52 -61.50 15.03
N PRO A 8 -4.40 -60.81 15.39
CA PRO A 8 -4.56 -59.53 16.11
C PRO A 8 -3.50 -58.43 15.85
N ALA A 9 -4.00 -57.19 15.94
CA ALA A 9 -3.47 -55.94 16.53
C ALA A 9 -1.97 -55.73 16.88
N THR A 10 -1.50 -54.54 16.45
CA THR A 10 -0.70 -53.52 17.19
C THR A 10 0.72 -53.85 17.64
N ASP A 11 1.72 -53.15 17.06
CA ASP A 11 2.60 -52.29 17.87
C ASP A 11 3.37 -51.22 17.06
N LEU A 12 3.13 -49.98 17.49
CA LEU A 12 3.99 -48.79 17.63
C LEU A 12 5.23 -48.58 16.73
N LEU A 13 5.31 -47.35 16.18
CA LEU A 13 6.42 -46.71 15.47
C LEU A 13 7.76 -46.77 16.26
N PRO A 14 8.88 -46.45 15.57
CA PRO A 14 9.46 -45.15 15.93
C PRO A 14 9.67 -44.24 14.72
N GLU A 15 9.37 -42.96 14.96
CA GLU A 15 9.78 -41.83 14.14
C GLU A 15 11.29 -41.88 13.90
N SER A 16 11.70 -42.16 12.66
CA SER A 16 13.01 -41.77 12.19
C SER A 16 12.89 -40.38 11.60
N VAL A 17 13.38 -39.39 12.35
CA VAL A 17 13.68 -38.06 11.83
C VAL A 17 14.78 -38.24 10.79
N ALA A 18 14.39 -38.36 9.52
CA ALA A 18 15.32 -38.40 8.41
C ALA A 18 15.98 -37.01 8.27
N GLU A 19 17.22 -36.94 8.72
CA GLU A 19 18.19 -35.89 8.46
C GLU A 19 18.13 -35.51 6.96
N ALA A 20 17.82 -34.25 6.67
CA ALA A 20 17.65 -33.77 5.30
C ALA A 20 18.98 -33.84 4.55
N ALA A 21 19.16 -34.90 3.76
CA ALA A 21 20.26 -35.05 2.84
C ALA A 21 20.31 -33.83 1.91
N THR A 22 21.35 -33.00 2.06
CA THR A 22 21.63 -31.90 1.14
C THR A 22 22.33 -32.49 -0.08
N ASP A 23 21.55 -33.15 -0.94
CA ASP A 23 22.07 -33.68 -2.20
C ASP A 23 22.31 -32.52 -3.19
N PRO A 24 23.45 -32.49 -3.92
CA PRO A 24 23.74 -31.43 -4.87
C PRO A 24 22.80 -31.50 -6.08
N LEU A 25 22.39 -30.34 -6.60
CA LEU A 25 21.64 -30.26 -7.85
C LEU A 25 22.50 -30.77 -9.02
N VAL A 26 22.29 -32.02 -9.44
CA VAL A 26 23.11 -32.67 -10.49
C VAL A 26 22.66 -32.30 -11.90
N SER A 27 21.41 -31.85 -12.09
CA SER A 27 20.96 -31.39 -13.41
C SER A 27 19.80 -30.40 -13.33
N LEU A 28 19.80 -29.44 -14.26
CA LEU A 28 18.69 -28.54 -14.57
C LEU A 28 18.37 -28.69 -16.06
N ARG A 29 17.11 -29.01 -16.37
CA ARG A 29 16.62 -29.07 -17.76
C ARG A 29 15.57 -27.98 -17.97
N LEU A 30 15.90 -27.02 -18.83
CA LEU A 30 14.94 -26.03 -19.29
C LEU A 30 14.20 -26.58 -20.51
N VAL A 31 12.88 -26.60 -20.44
CA VAL A 31 12.01 -26.97 -21.56
C VAL A 31 11.18 -25.73 -21.89
N PRO A 32 11.16 -25.26 -23.14
CA PRO A 32 10.37 -24.10 -23.51
C PRO A 32 8.88 -24.38 -23.27
N GLY A 33 8.23 -23.45 -22.57
CA GLY A 33 6.78 -23.46 -22.41
C GLY A 33 6.04 -23.11 -23.71
N PRO A 34 4.70 -23.13 -23.70
CA PRO A 34 3.90 -22.68 -24.84
C PRO A 34 4.28 -21.26 -25.25
N LEU A 35 4.42 -21.06 -26.57
CA LEU A 35 4.77 -19.77 -27.15
C LEU A 35 3.65 -18.77 -26.88
N VAL A 36 3.99 -17.69 -26.18
CA VAL A 36 3.15 -16.50 -26.07
C VAL A 36 3.61 -15.53 -27.15
N VAL A 37 2.66 -14.81 -27.76
CA VAL A 37 2.99 -13.75 -28.72
C VAL A 37 3.85 -12.72 -28.01
N ASP A 38 5.07 -12.51 -28.50
CA ASP A 38 5.93 -11.47 -27.97
C ASP A 38 5.32 -10.11 -28.33
N THR A 39 4.86 -9.38 -27.31
CA THR A 39 4.52 -7.96 -27.45
C THR A 39 5.76 -7.07 -27.26
N GLY A 40 6.94 -7.68 -27.09
CA GLY A 40 8.23 -7.01 -27.03
C GLY A 40 8.62 -6.40 -28.38
N SER A 41 9.22 -5.22 -28.32
CA SER A 41 9.82 -4.58 -29.49
C SER A 41 11.10 -5.31 -29.89
N GLN A 42 11.18 -5.79 -31.13
CA GLN A 42 12.43 -6.25 -31.71
C GLN A 42 13.45 -5.10 -31.69
N GLN A 43 14.58 -5.31 -31.01
CA GLN A 43 15.71 -4.39 -31.07
C GLN A 43 16.18 -4.26 -32.52
N ALA A 44 16.35 -3.02 -32.99
CA ALA A 44 16.95 -2.78 -34.29
C ALA A 44 18.41 -3.26 -34.24
N LEU A 45 18.73 -4.29 -35.02
CA LEU A 45 20.08 -4.83 -35.20
C LEU A 45 21.08 -3.76 -35.71
N TRP A 46 20.56 -2.62 -36.19
CA TRP A 46 21.31 -1.49 -36.72
C TRP A 46 20.83 -0.16 -36.10
N GLY A 47 21.28 0.10 -34.87
CA GLY A 47 21.55 1.47 -34.40
C GLY A 47 20.37 2.39 -34.04
N ARG A 48 19.13 1.92 -33.99
CA ARG A 48 18.03 2.67 -33.35
C ARG A 48 17.54 1.93 -32.12
N GLU A 49 18.24 2.16 -31.02
CA GLU A 49 17.76 1.83 -29.70
C GLU A 49 16.54 2.71 -29.39
N SER A 50 15.40 2.10 -29.08
CA SER A 50 14.24 2.88 -28.65
C SER A 50 14.49 3.43 -27.24
N VAL A 51 13.93 4.59 -26.91
CA VAL A 51 14.03 5.15 -25.55
C VAL A 51 13.60 4.12 -24.47
N PRO A 52 12.55 3.30 -24.67
CA PRO A 52 12.21 2.20 -23.77
C PRO A 52 13.35 1.19 -23.55
N ASP A 53 14.05 0.75 -24.59
CA ASP A 53 15.14 -0.23 -24.48
C ASP A 53 16.30 0.31 -23.64
N ARG A 54 16.62 1.60 -23.85
CA ARG A 54 17.67 2.28 -23.09
C ARG A 54 17.32 2.42 -21.62
N VAL A 55 16.06 2.77 -21.32
CA VAL A 55 15.56 2.90 -19.95
C VAL A 55 15.56 1.54 -19.25
N GLY A 56 15.12 0.48 -19.93
CA GLY A 56 15.17 -0.89 -19.41
C GLY A 56 16.58 -1.31 -19.02
N ARG A 57 17.56 -1.17 -19.93
CA ARG A 57 18.96 -1.49 -19.62
C ARG A 57 19.60 -0.60 -18.57
N ALA A 58 19.13 0.64 -18.42
CA ALA A 58 19.56 1.50 -17.32
C ALA A 58 19.00 1.00 -15.98
N ALA A 59 17.71 0.66 -15.92
CA ALA A 59 17.06 0.12 -14.73
C ALA A 59 17.68 -1.20 -14.28
N GLU A 60 17.91 -2.14 -15.20
CA GLU A 60 18.56 -3.43 -14.91
C GLU A 60 19.97 -3.26 -14.34
N ARG A 61 20.77 -2.32 -14.88
CA ARG A 61 22.11 -2.03 -14.36
C ARG A 61 22.06 -1.43 -12.95
N VAL A 62 21.08 -0.57 -12.66
CA VAL A 62 20.90 -0.02 -11.31
C VAL A 62 20.47 -1.11 -10.34
N GLN A 63 19.58 -2.03 -10.72
CA GLN A 63 19.22 -3.18 -9.89
C GLN A 63 20.42 -4.11 -9.65
N ALA A 64 21.28 -4.32 -10.65
CA ALA A 64 22.50 -5.11 -10.45
C ALA A 64 23.46 -4.50 -9.41
N LEU A 65 23.43 -3.17 -9.23
CA LEU A 65 24.26 -2.46 -8.25
C LEU A 65 23.61 -2.35 -6.87
N LEU A 66 22.30 -2.10 -6.81
CA LEU A 66 21.56 -1.79 -5.57
C LEU A 66 20.76 -2.99 -5.03
N GLY A 67 20.73 -4.10 -5.75
CA GLY A 67 19.84 -5.22 -5.49
C GLY A 67 18.49 -5.07 -6.19
N HIS A 68 17.71 -6.14 -6.15
CA HIS A 68 16.45 -6.29 -6.87
C HIS A 68 15.44 -5.16 -6.57
N ASP A 69 15.33 -4.75 -5.30
CA ASP A 69 14.41 -3.69 -4.86
C ASP A 69 14.92 -2.26 -5.15
N GLY A 70 16.15 -2.12 -5.69
CA GLY A 70 16.80 -0.83 -5.92
C GLY A 70 16.16 0.03 -7.01
N VAL A 71 15.30 -0.55 -7.85
CA VAL A 71 14.47 0.17 -8.81
C VAL A 71 13.03 -0.33 -8.70
N THR A 72 12.11 0.56 -8.33
CA THR A 72 10.71 0.21 -8.09
C THR A 72 9.78 1.07 -8.96
N LEU A 73 8.72 0.47 -9.48
CA LEU A 73 7.63 1.13 -10.17
C LEU A 73 6.41 1.27 -9.25
N LEU A 74 5.73 2.41 -9.37
CA LEU A 74 4.46 2.65 -8.69
C LEU A 74 3.31 2.21 -9.59
N HIS A 75 2.43 1.39 -9.03
CA HIS A 75 1.23 0.91 -9.68
C HIS A 75 0.02 1.44 -8.92
N LEU A 76 -0.96 1.99 -9.65
CA LEU A 76 -2.25 2.32 -9.05
C LEU A 76 -3.00 1.02 -8.79
N THR A 77 -3.57 0.94 -7.60
CA THR A 77 -4.38 -0.19 -7.15
C THR A 77 -5.70 0.30 -6.55
N GLY A 78 -6.57 -0.65 -6.23
CA GLY A 78 -7.63 -0.39 -5.27
C GLY A 78 -7.06 -0.05 -3.89
N GLY A 79 -7.94 0.32 -2.96
CA GLY A 79 -7.55 0.79 -1.64
C GLY A 79 -8.66 1.65 -1.05
N ARG A 80 -8.44 2.25 0.12
CA ARG A 80 -9.44 3.10 0.81
C ARG A 80 -8.86 4.41 1.34
N ASP A 81 -7.56 4.43 1.56
CA ASP A 81 -6.75 5.65 1.69
C ASP A 81 -5.88 5.87 0.45
N PRO A 82 -5.46 7.12 0.17
CA PRO A 82 -4.64 7.44 -1.00
C PRO A 82 -3.32 6.67 -1.02
N ALA A 83 -2.70 6.42 0.14
CA ALA A 83 -1.44 5.69 0.22
C ALA A 83 -1.63 4.21 -0.14
N ALA A 84 -2.73 3.58 0.32
CA ALA A 84 -3.09 2.22 -0.03
C ALA A 84 -3.42 2.01 -1.51
N ARG A 85 -3.64 3.08 -2.29
CA ARG A 85 -3.84 3.00 -3.75
C ARG A 85 -2.53 2.92 -4.54
N ILE A 86 -1.38 2.86 -3.87
CA ILE A 86 -0.07 2.80 -4.51
C ILE A 86 0.62 1.50 -4.10
N ALA A 87 0.74 0.57 -5.05
CA ALA A 87 1.56 -0.62 -4.90
C ALA A 87 2.95 -0.38 -5.51
N ARG A 88 3.97 -0.91 -4.84
CA ARG A 88 5.37 -0.86 -5.25
C ARG A 88 5.77 -2.23 -5.77
N ALA A 89 6.28 -2.29 -6.98
CA ALA A 89 6.83 -3.52 -7.55
C ALA A 89 8.23 -3.27 -8.12
N PRO A 90 9.20 -4.16 -7.88
CA PRO A 90 10.51 -4.09 -8.53
C PRO A 90 10.38 -3.98 -10.05
N TRP A 91 11.34 -3.31 -10.68
CA TRP A 91 11.38 -3.20 -12.14
C TRP A 91 11.38 -4.59 -12.78
N GLY A 92 10.51 -4.79 -13.77
CA GLY A 92 10.32 -6.08 -14.46
C GLY A 92 9.27 -6.99 -13.80
N GLU A 93 8.79 -6.66 -12.61
CA GLU A 93 7.74 -7.42 -11.92
C GLU A 93 6.38 -6.75 -11.99
N LYS A 94 5.33 -7.56 -11.86
CA LYS A 94 3.96 -7.07 -11.67
C LYS A 94 3.67 -7.00 -10.17
N PRO A 95 2.89 -6.01 -9.71
CA PRO A 95 2.41 -6.02 -8.34
C PRO A 95 1.62 -7.31 -8.07
N PRO A 96 1.67 -7.86 -6.84
CA PRO A 96 0.90 -9.04 -6.47
C PRO A 96 -0.59 -8.92 -6.84
N ALA A 97 -1.18 -10.00 -7.35
CA ALA A 97 -2.54 -10.00 -7.90
C ALA A 97 -3.63 -9.69 -6.85
N ASP A 98 -3.36 -9.97 -5.58
CA ASP A 98 -4.19 -9.62 -4.43
C ASP A 98 -4.19 -8.11 -4.13
N VAL A 99 -3.13 -7.39 -4.52
CA VAL A 99 -3.04 -5.93 -4.44
C VAL A 99 -3.56 -5.27 -5.72
N ALA A 100 -3.52 -5.96 -6.85
CA ALA A 100 -4.03 -5.50 -8.14
C ALA A 100 -5.57 -5.49 -8.23
N ALA A 101 -6.24 -4.80 -7.30
CA ALA A 101 -7.63 -4.43 -7.48
C ALA A 101 -7.75 -3.40 -8.63
N ASP A 102 -8.78 -3.56 -9.47
CA ASP A 102 -9.05 -2.70 -10.63
C ASP A 102 -9.02 -1.21 -10.22
N PRO A 103 -8.10 -0.40 -10.76
CA PRO A 103 -8.04 1.04 -10.49
C PRO A 103 -9.32 1.80 -10.86
N GLY A 104 -10.13 1.24 -11.77
CA GLY A 104 -11.43 1.77 -12.20
C GLY A 104 -12.62 1.33 -11.34
N ALA A 105 -12.42 0.43 -10.37
CA ALA A 105 -13.46 0.11 -9.40
C ALA A 105 -13.80 1.34 -8.53
N PRO A 106 -15.02 1.44 -7.98
CA PRO A 106 -15.34 2.48 -7.01
C PRO A 106 -14.29 2.52 -5.92
N TRP A 107 -13.84 3.73 -5.54
CA TRP A 107 -12.92 3.94 -4.43
C TRP A 107 -13.68 4.44 -3.20
N PRO A 108 -14.21 3.53 -2.36
CA PRO A 108 -14.66 3.86 -1.02
C PRO A 108 -13.55 4.60 -0.27
N GLY A 109 -13.75 5.89 -0.02
CA GLY A 109 -12.74 6.75 0.59
C GLY A 109 -12.00 7.62 -0.42
N SER A 110 -12.58 7.87 -1.58
CA SER A 110 -12.07 8.89 -2.50
C SER A 110 -11.95 10.25 -1.81
N VAL A 111 -10.78 10.87 -1.96
CA VAL A 111 -10.56 12.26 -1.56
C VAL A 111 -11.14 13.16 -2.64
N PRO A 112 -11.83 14.26 -2.30
CA PRO A 112 -12.27 15.26 -3.28
C PRO A 112 -11.09 15.75 -4.13
N GLU A 113 -11.33 16.05 -5.40
CA GLU A 113 -10.32 16.69 -6.22
C GLU A 113 -9.96 18.09 -5.67
N PRO A 114 -8.70 18.53 -5.81
CA PRO A 114 -7.57 17.80 -6.38
C PRO A 114 -7.04 16.72 -5.43
N ALA A 115 -6.49 15.63 -5.98
CA ALA A 115 -5.77 14.65 -5.16
C ALA A 115 -4.44 15.24 -4.66
N PRO A 116 -4.00 14.96 -3.42
CA PRO A 116 -2.74 15.45 -2.91
C PRO A 116 -1.56 14.82 -3.68
N PRO A 117 -0.61 15.61 -4.20
CA PRO A 117 0.52 15.11 -4.98
C PRO A 117 1.59 14.41 -4.13
N LEU A 118 1.58 14.61 -2.80
CA LEU A 118 2.54 14.03 -1.88
C LEU A 118 1.81 13.29 -0.75
N LEU A 119 2.16 12.04 -0.54
CA LEU A 119 1.63 11.17 0.52
C LEU A 119 2.80 10.72 1.41
N PRO A 120 2.94 11.30 2.63
CA PRO A 120 4.01 10.88 3.55
C PRO A 120 3.83 9.42 3.99
N GLU A 121 4.86 8.58 3.83
CA GLU A 121 4.80 7.15 4.21
C GLU A 121 4.50 6.97 5.70
N ASP A 122 5.16 7.74 6.57
CA ASP A 122 5.03 7.62 8.04
C ASP A 122 3.75 8.25 8.62
N GLN A 123 2.96 8.95 7.79
CA GLN A 123 1.75 9.69 8.18
C GLN A 123 1.92 10.43 9.53
N PRO A 124 2.77 11.47 9.58
CA PRO A 124 3.21 12.07 10.83
C PRO A 124 2.01 12.60 11.63
N PRO A 125 2.03 12.44 12.97
CA PRO A 125 0.98 12.95 13.83
C PRO A 125 0.98 14.48 13.85
N VAL A 126 -0.20 15.06 13.99
CA VAL A 126 -0.40 16.51 14.13
C VAL A 126 -1.37 16.81 15.25
N LEU A 127 -1.28 18.02 15.81
CA LEU A 127 -2.33 18.56 16.65
C LEU A 127 -3.12 19.60 15.86
N LEU A 128 -4.44 19.49 15.92
CA LEU A 128 -5.34 20.51 15.39
C LEU A 128 -5.99 21.20 16.57
N LEU A 129 -5.76 22.50 16.71
CA LEU A 129 -6.20 23.30 17.86
C LEU A 129 -7.18 24.39 17.43
N ASP A 130 -8.10 24.73 18.32
CA ASP A 130 -8.99 25.88 18.17
C ASP A 130 -8.31 27.19 18.61
N ALA A 131 -9.03 28.30 18.49
CA ALA A 131 -8.52 29.62 18.86
C ALA A 131 -8.20 29.78 20.36
N LYS A 132 -8.66 28.86 21.21
CA LYS A 132 -8.38 28.81 22.65
C LYS A 132 -7.25 27.84 23.01
N GLY A 133 -6.66 27.16 22.01
CA GLY A 133 -5.64 26.14 22.20
C GLY A 133 -6.19 24.78 22.61
N ALA A 134 -7.50 24.55 22.54
CA ALA A 134 -8.11 23.25 22.82
C ALA A 134 -8.05 22.35 21.58
N HIS A 135 -7.96 21.03 21.78
CA HIS A 135 -7.94 20.07 20.68
C HIS A 135 -9.28 20.06 19.92
N VAL A 136 -9.17 20.08 18.59
CA VAL A 136 -10.31 19.91 17.68
C VAL A 136 -10.54 18.42 17.49
N GLU A 137 -11.72 17.96 17.87
CA GLU A 137 -12.17 16.57 17.76
C GLU A 137 -13.30 16.45 16.74
N VAL A 138 -13.60 15.22 16.30
CA VAL A 138 -14.78 14.94 15.46
C VAL A 138 -15.76 14.06 16.22
N SER A 139 -16.96 14.61 16.45
CA SER A 139 -18.06 13.90 17.12
C SER A 139 -18.58 12.70 16.32
N GLY A 140 -19.42 11.87 16.96
CA GLY A 140 -20.18 10.75 16.36
C GLY A 140 -20.90 11.07 15.05
N ARG A 141 -21.28 12.33 14.84
CA ARG A 141 -22.06 12.81 13.68
C ARG A 141 -21.21 13.57 12.64
N ALA A 142 -19.89 13.36 12.63
CA ALA A 142 -18.97 14.04 11.73
C ALA A 142 -19.05 15.58 11.83
N ARG A 143 -19.06 16.10 13.07
CA ARG A 143 -18.96 17.54 13.34
C ARG A 143 -17.72 17.83 14.15
N LEU A 144 -16.98 18.87 13.78
CA LEU A 144 -15.85 19.36 14.56
C LEU A 144 -16.33 19.93 15.90
N SER A 145 -15.56 19.71 16.97
CA SER A 145 -15.83 20.27 18.29
C SER A 145 -15.72 21.80 18.31
N ALA A 146 -14.84 22.36 17.48
CA ALA A 146 -14.59 23.79 17.35
C ALA A 146 -14.01 24.12 15.96
N ARG A 147 -13.88 25.42 15.66
CA ARG A 147 -13.23 25.89 14.44
C ARG A 147 -11.71 25.67 14.55
N PRO A 148 -11.08 24.96 13.61
CA PRO A 148 -9.62 24.87 13.52
C PRO A 148 -8.98 26.25 13.36
N ALA A 149 -7.95 26.53 14.16
CA ALA A 149 -7.21 27.78 14.15
C ALA A 149 -5.70 27.55 14.01
N VAL A 150 -5.15 26.49 14.62
CA VAL A 150 -3.71 26.19 14.57
C VAL A 150 -3.50 24.72 14.26
N LEU A 151 -2.60 24.43 13.32
CA LEU A 151 -2.07 23.11 13.02
C LEU A 151 -0.65 23.01 13.56
N VAL A 152 -0.37 22.07 14.45
CA VAL A 152 0.99 21.81 14.97
C VAL A 152 1.55 20.58 14.28
N LEU A 153 2.59 20.78 13.46
CA LEU A 153 3.29 19.73 12.72
C LEU A 153 4.76 19.70 13.15
N GLY A 154 5.23 18.56 13.68
CA GLY A 154 6.61 18.42 14.16
C GLY A 154 6.97 19.45 15.25
N GLY A 155 6.01 19.83 16.08
CA GLY A 155 6.16 20.87 17.11
C GLY A 155 6.08 22.32 16.59
N SER A 156 6.01 22.53 15.29
CA SER A 156 5.90 23.87 14.70
C SER A 156 4.43 24.25 14.46
N PRO A 157 3.93 25.37 15.02
CA PRO A 157 2.58 25.85 14.78
C PRO A 157 2.44 26.55 13.43
N LEU A 158 1.34 26.27 12.73
CA LEU A 158 0.93 26.90 11.47
C LEU A 158 -0.49 27.45 11.64
N GLN A 159 -0.75 28.69 11.22
CA GLN A 159 -2.10 29.23 11.34
C GLN A 159 -2.99 28.63 10.25
N VAL A 160 -4.18 28.18 10.63
CA VAL A 160 -5.17 27.67 9.69
C VAL A 160 -5.84 28.84 8.99
N ALA A 161 -5.62 28.96 7.69
CA ALA A 161 -6.26 29.97 6.85
C ALA A 161 -7.70 29.57 6.47
N ALA A 162 -7.88 28.32 6.03
CA ALA A 162 -9.19 27.75 5.70
C ALA A 162 -9.20 26.23 5.85
N TRP A 163 -10.37 25.63 5.94
CA TRP A 163 -10.55 24.18 6.03
C TRP A 163 -11.85 23.73 5.35
N ALA A 164 -11.89 22.46 4.96
CA ALA A 164 -13.06 21.81 4.38
C ALA A 164 -13.24 20.39 4.95
N GLY A 165 -14.50 19.98 5.14
CA GLY A 165 -14.87 18.73 5.80
C GLY A 165 -15.64 18.97 7.11
N PRO A 166 -15.60 18.06 8.10
CA PRO A 166 -14.93 16.76 8.04
C PRO A 166 -15.78 15.76 7.23
N TRP A 167 -15.14 15.02 6.33
CA TRP A 167 -15.82 13.96 5.58
C TRP A 167 -15.66 12.63 6.32
N PRO A 168 -16.75 12.05 6.84
CA PRO A 168 -16.68 10.71 7.43
C PRO A 168 -16.44 9.68 6.33
N TYR A 169 -15.56 8.73 6.61
CA TYR A 169 -15.44 7.55 5.78
C TYR A 169 -15.39 6.30 6.68
N HIS A 170 -16.37 5.43 6.49
CA HIS A 170 -16.57 4.22 7.29
C HIS A 170 -16.00 3.01 6.57
N GLU A 171 -15.10 2.29 7.23
CA GLU A 171 -14.66 0.99 6.74
C GLU A 171 -15.66 -0.08 7.19
N GLN A 172 -16.45 -0.62 6.27
CA GLN A 172 -17.33 -1.79 6.47
C GLN A 172 -18.39 -1.67 7.58
N PRO A 173 -19.51 -0.96 7.34
CA PRO A 173 -20.61 -0.93 8.31
C PRO A 173 -21.20 -2.32 8.63
N TRP A 174 -20.99 -3.33 7.78
CA TRP A 174 -21.51 -4.70 7.95
C TRP A 174 -20.57 -5.68 8.66
N ARG A 175 -19.34 -5.26 9.04
CA ARG A 175 -18.41 -6.10 9.83
C ARG A 175 -18.03 -5.38 11.13
N PRO A 176 -18.73 -5.65 12.26
CA PRO A 176 -18.56 -4.91 13.51
C PRO A 176 -17.15 -4.97 14.10
N VAL A 177 -16.42 -6.07 13.86
CA VAL A 177 -15.09 -6.33 14.45
C VAL A 177 -13.97 -5.56 13.75
N THR A 178 -14.16 -5.15 12.50
CA THR A 178 -13.16 -4.44 11.69
C THR A 178 -13.60 -3.03 11.30
N SER A 179 -14.68 -2.53 11.89
CA SER A 179 -15.23 -1.22 11.54
C SER A 179 -14.32 -0.10 12.05
N ARG A 180 -13.59 0.53 11.11
CA ARG A 180 -12.75 1.70 11.42
C ARG A 180 -13.53 2.96 11.11
N ARG A 181 -13.65 3.83 12.11
CA ARG A 181 -14.28 5.14 12.00
C ARG A 181 -13.19 6.18 11.76
N ARG A 182 -13.14 6.68 10.52
CA ARG A 182 -12.19 7.72 10.10
C ARG A 182 -12.93 8.97 9.64
N ALA A 183 -12.28 10.11 9.79
CA ALA A 183 -12.75 11.38 9.23
C ALA A 183 -11.59 12.11 8.58
N ARG A 184 -11.83 12.72 7.42
CA ARG A 184 -10.85 13.54 6.73
C ARG A 184 -11.17 15.02 6.82
N LEU A 185 -10.13 15.83 6.93
CA LEU A 185 -10.21 17.28 6.93
C LEU A 185 -9.13 17.84 6.02
N GLN A 186 -9.50 18.70 5.08
CA GLN A 186 -8.52 19.51 4.34
C GLN A 186 -8.28 20.79 5.11
N VAL A 187 -7.01 21.15 5.28
CA VAL A 187 -6.57 22.35 6.01
C VAL A 187 -5.55 23.09 5.17
N SER A 188 -5.77 24.37 4.94
CA SER A 188 -4.79 25.29 4.35
C SER A 188 -4.20 26.17 5.43
N THR A 189 -2.91 26.47 5.31
CA THR A 189 -2.16 27.26 6.27
C THR A 189 -1.78 28.62 5.70
N ASP A 190 -1.47 29.57 6.58
CA ASP A 190 -1.07 30.94 6.24
C ASP A 190 0.24 31.03 5.43
N ASP A 191 1.10 30.03 5.54
CA ASP A 191 2.32 29.88 4.75
C ASP A 191 2.09 29.35 3.32
N GLY A 192 0.82 29.18 2.91
CA GLY A 192 0.44 28.74 1.57
C GLY A 192 0.42 27.23 1.36
N ARG A 193 0.80 26.42 2.36
CA ARG A 193 0.66 24.96 2.28
C ARG A 193 -0.78 24.52 2.52
N ALA A 194 -1.11 23.32 2.07
CA ALA A 194 -2.32 22.65 2.53
C ALA A 194 -2.08 21.17 2.80
N PHE A 195 -2.90 20.60 3.67
CA PHE A 195 -2.76 19.25 4.20
C PHE A 195 -4.10 18.53 4.13
N LEU A 196 -4.06 17.26 3.75
CA LEU A 196 -5.14 16.31 3.99
C LEU A 196 -4.84 15.62 5.32
N LEU A 197 -5.71 15.83 6.31
CA LEU A 197 -5.60 15.23 7.63
C LEU A 197 -6.59 14.08 7.77
N ALA A 198 -6.14 12.98 8.36
CA ALA A 198 -6.98 11.86 8.77
C ALA A 198 -7.07 11.82 10.30
N LEU A 199 -8.29 11.71 10.83
CA LEU A 199 -8.54 11.43 12.23
C LEU A 199 -8.88 9.95 12.39
N GLU A 200 -8.12 9.28 13.25
CA GLU A 200 -8.37 7.90 13.65
C GLU A 200 -8.01 7.73 15.14
N HIS A 201 -8.84 7.02 15.91
CA HIS A 201 -8.64 6.81 17.35
C HIS A 201 -8.38 8.11 18.15
N GLY A 202 -8.97 9.24 17.72
CA GLY A 202 -8.80 10.55 18.37
C GLY A 202 -7.50 11.28 18.02
N ALA A 203 -6.65 10.72 17.16
CA ALA A 203 -5.39 11.34 16.75
C ALA A 203 -5.44 11.78 15.27
N TRP A 204 -5.00 13.01 15.02
CA TRP A 204 -4.84 13.54 13.65
C TRP A 204 -3.48 13.16 13.08
N ARG A 205 -3.45 12.81 11.80
CA ARG A 205 -2.24 12.51 11.03
C ARG A 205 -2.29 13.16 9.66
N VAL A 206 -1.12 13.48 9.10
CA VAL A 206 -1.02 13.93 7.70
C VAL A 206 -1.13 12.73 6.78
N GLU A 207 -2.21 12.67 6.00
CA GLU A 207 -2.43 11.66 4.96
C GLU A 207 -1.91 12.17 3.60
N GLY A 208 -1.90 13.48 3.37
CA GLY A 208 -1.36 14.07 2.15
C GLY A 208 -1.02 15.56 2.27
N VAL A 209 -0.20 16.06 1.34
CA VAL A 209 0.26 17.46 1.28
C VAL A 209 0.00 18.03 -0.11
N TYR A 210 -0.61 19.21 -0.15
CA TYR A 210 -0.80 20.03 -1.34
C TYR A 210 0.28 21.13 -1.36
N ARG A 211 0.76 21.47 -2.56
CA ARG A 211 1.66 22.59 -2.81
C ARG A 211 0.95 23.65 -3.62
#